data_AF-A0A3M6AGV9-F1
#
_entry.id   AF-A0A3M6AGV9-F1
#
_cell.length_a   1.000
_cell.length_b   1.000
_cell.length_c   1.000
_cell.angle_alpha   90.00
_cell.angle_beta   90.00
_cell.angle_gamma   90.00
#
_symmetry.space_group_name_H-M   'P 1'
#
loop_
_entity.id
_entity.type
_entity.pdbx_description
1 polymer ?
#
loop_
_entity_poly.entity_id
_entity_poly.type
_entity_poly.pdbx_seq_one_letter_code
_entity_poly.pdbx_strand_id
1 'polypeptide(L)'
;MRLTSLPTLLYLLFFSGLLLPSVSLAANKTVYGLNEYASLIEIDVEIAAKLDTGAKTASLSARDIKHFKRNGESWVRFYIASDSKHIHPIKRPLARVSKIKRRADDVDPNEENKYSSRPVINLDICMGEALRTIEVNLTDRSAFQYPLLIGSEALKRFDALVDPSLKYAAGKPGCASVAQNAE
;
A
#
# COMPACT_ATOMS: atom_id res chain seq x y z
N MET A 1 58.52 60.41 2.19
CA MET A 1 58.60 59.72 0.88
C MET A 1 58.35 58.24 1.11
N ARG A 2 57.41 57.65 0.34
CA ARG A 2 56.91 56.24 0.31
C ARG A 2 55.84 55.92 1.37
N LEU A 3 54.54 55.78 1.08
CA LEU A 3 53.79 54.76 0.27
C LEU A 3 54.19 53.32 0.70
N THR A 4 53.33 52.33 1.00
CA THR A 4 51.90 52.09 0.72
C THR A 4 51.44 50.79 1.44
N SER A 5 50.14 50.72 1.77
CA SER A 5 49.21 49.57 1.76
C SER A 5 49.62 48.19 2.29
N LEU A 6 48.83 47.64 3.24
CA LEU A 6 48.32 46.26 3.14
C LEU A 6 47.14 45.99 4.12
N PRO A 7 45.86 46.09 3.70
CA PRO A 7 44.75 45.49 4.42
C PRO A 7 44.30 44.22 3.67
N THR A 8 45.17 43.23 3.51
CA THR A 8 44.81 41.98 2.81
C THR A 8 44.68 40.77 3.73
N LEU A 9 45.18 40.84 4.96
CA LEU A 9 45.14 39.67 5.85
C LEU A 9 43.77 39.45 6.51
N LEU A 10 42.90 40.47 6.57
CA LEU A 10 41.57 40.36 7.20
C LEU A 10 40.51 39.75 6.26
N TYR A 11 40.71 39.76 4.94
CA TYR A 11 39.77 39.19 3.98
C TYR A 11 39.90 37.66 3.81
N LEU A 12 41.02 37.07 4.24
CA LEU A 12 41.25 35.61 4.14
C LEU A 12 40.46 34.80 5.18
N LEU A 13 40.01 35.42 6.29
CA LEU A 13 39.17 34.75 7.29
C LEU A 13 37.67 34.84 6.97
N PHE A 14 37.25 35.73 6.07
CA PHE A 14 35.82 35.87 5.72
C PHE A 14 35.37 34.98 4.55
N PHE A 15 36.29 34.40 3.79
CA PHE A 15 35.95 33.54 2.63
C PHE A 15 35.88 32.04 2.95
N SER A 16 36.23 31.63 4.17
CA SER A 16 36.24 30.21 4.61
C SER A 16 34.91 29.73 5.22
N GLY A 17 33.91 30.59 5.36
CA GLY A 17 32.74 30.34 6.23
C GLY A 17 31.46 29.79 5.59
N LEU A 18 31.45 29.37 4.31
CA LEU A 18 30.18 29.13 3.59
C LEU A 18 30.12 27.83 2.78
N LEU A 19 30.66 26.74 3.33
CA LEU A 19 30.35 25.38 2.87
C LEU A 19 29.97 24.52 4.07
N LEU A 20 28.88 24.87 4.75
CA LEU A 20 28.18 23.87 5.56
C LEU A 20 27.50 22.91 4.57
N PRO A 21 27.87 21.62 4.53
CA PRO A 21 27.12 20.66 3.73
C PRO A 21 25.69 20.67 4.28
N SER A 22 24.74 21.04 3.44
CA SER A 22 23.33 20.88 3.74
C SER A 22 23.10 19.39 3.97
N VAL A 23 22.99 18.98 5.23
CA VAL A 23 22.58 17.62 5.58
C VAL A 23 21.12 17.51 5.16
N SER A 24 20.90 17.08 3.92
CA SER A 24 19.57 16.74 3.45
C SER A 24 19.13 15.51 4.25
N LEU A 25 18.15 15.66 5.14
CA LEU A 25 17.43 14.52 5.67
C LEU A 25 16.68 13.88 4.49
N ALA A 26 17.31 12.91 3.83
CA ALA A 26 16.59 12.03 2.95
C ALA A 26 15.53 11.31 3.81
N ALA A 27 14.26 11.48 3.46
CA ALA A 27 13.19 10.67 4.04
C ALA A 27 13.52 9.20 3.72
N ASN A 28 13.90 8.44 4.74
CA ASN A 28 14.25 7.03 4.58
C ASN A 28 12.99 6.26 4.20
N LYS A 29 12.92 5.81 2.94
CA LYS A 29 11.91 4.87 2.48
C LYS A 29 12.20 3.48 3.00
N THR A 30 11.16 2.72 3.30
CA THR A 30 11.29 1.30 3.65
C THR A 30 11.45 0.49 2.38
N VAL A 31 12.48 -0.36 2.32
CA VAL A 31 12.68 -1.30 1.20
C VAL A 31 11.87 -2.56 1.48
N TYR A 32 10.96 -2.87 0.56
CA TYR A 32 10.18 -4.10 0.54
C TYR A 32 10.58 -4.95 -0.67
N GLY A 33 10.38 -6.26 -0.59
CA GLY A 33 10.48 -7.16 -1.74
C GLY A 33 9.30 -7.04 -2.70
N LEU A 34 9.38 -7.75 -3.84
CA LEU A 34 8.25 -7.85 -4.78
C LEU A 34 7.02 -8.49 -4.13
N ASN A 35 7.27 -9.33 -3.12
CA ASN A 35 6.27 -10.05 -2.37
C ASN A 35 6.52 -9.87 -0.88
N GLU A 36 5.46 -9.70 -0.11
CA GLU A 36 5.55 -9.48 1.33
C GLU A 36 4.48 -10.28 2.08
N TYR A 37 4.73 -10.53 3.36
CA TYR A 37 3.67 -10.95 4.27
C TYR A 37 2.86 -9.73 4.67
N ALA A 38 1.53 -9.86 4.62
CA ALA A 38 0.61 -8.81 5.04
C ALA A 38 -0.41 -9.38 6.02
N SER A 39 -0.62 -8.70 7.15
CA SER A 39 -1.71 -9.01 8.08
C SER A 39 -2.87 -8.03 7.88
N LEU A 40 -4.08 -8.56 7.73
CA LEU A 40 -5.33 -7.83 7.70
C LEU A 40 -5.87 -7.82 9.13
N ILE A 41 -5.46 -6.83 9.93
CA ILE A 41 -5.61 -6.84 11.40
C ILE A 41 -7.07 -7.03 11.82
N GLU A 42 -8.01 -6.35 11.16
CA GLU A 42 -9.43 -6.39 11.51
C GLU A 42 -10.13 -7.70 11.11
N ILE A 43 -9.45 -8.56 10.35
CA ILE A 43 -9.96 -9.85 9.85
C ILE A 43 -9.14 -11.01 10.45
N ASP A 44 -8.04 -10.70 11.15
CA ASP A 44 -7.12 -11.67 11.76
C ASP A 44 -6.58 -12.70 10.74
N VAL A 45 -6.01 -12.18 9.65
CA VAL A 45 -5.48 -13.00 8.55
C VAL A 45 -4.11 -12.53 8.12
N GLU A 46 -3.15 -13.44 8.08
CA GLU A 46 -1.89 -13.26 7.37
C GLU A 46 -2.00 -13.85 5.94
N ILE A 47 -1.70 -13.04 4.92
CA ILE A 47 -1.69 -13.45 3.52
C ILE A 47 -0.44 -12.95 2.80
N ALA A 48 -0.05 -13.65 1.74
CA ALA A 48 0.98 -13.16 0.84
C ALA A 48 0.43 -12.04 -0.05
N ALA A 49 1.20 -10.96 -0.15
CA ALA A 49 0.91 -9.82 -0.99
C ALA A 49 1.92 -9.72 -2.14
N LYS A 50 1.46 -9.24 -3.30
CA LYS A 50 2.34 -8.75 -4.37
C LYS A 50 2.32 -7.22 -4.36
N LEU A 51 3.50 -6.61 -4.31
CA LEU A 51 3.67 -5.16 -4.44
C LEU A 51 3.81 -4.83 -5.92
N ASP A 52 2.88 -4.04 -6.45
CA ASP A 52 2.76 -3.79 -7.89
C ASP A 52 2.71 -2.27 -8.15
N THR A 53 3.86 -1.71 -8.49
CA THR A 53 4.01 -0.29 -8.83
C THR A 53 3.26 0.09 -10.11
N GLY A 54 2.92 -0.87 -10.97
CA GLY A 54 2.17 -0.67 -12.21
C GLY A 54 0.65 -0.61 -12.03
N ALA A 55 0.14 -1.03 -10.86
CA ALA A 55 -1.27 -0.91 -10.51
C ALA A 55 -1.51 0.34 -9.65
N LYS A 56 -2.57 1.11 -9.93
CA LYS A 56 -2.91 2.28 -9.09
C LYS A 56 -3.49 1.87 -7.73
N THR A 57 -4.48 0.97 -7.77
CA THR A 57 -5.28 0.59 -6.61
C THR A 57 -4.90 -0.79 -6.09
N ALA A 58 -5.05 -1.02 -4.78
CA ALA A 58 -4.96 -2.35 -4.21
C ALA A 58 -6.18 -3.22 -4.56
N SER A 59 -6.01 -4.54 -4.49
CA SER A 59 -7.10 -5.50 -4.67
C SER A 59 -6.92 -6.74 -3.79
N LEU A 60 -8.01 -7.23 -3.21
CA LEU A 60 -8.08 -8.48 -2.47
C LEU A 60 -8.94 -9.49 -3.23
N SER A 61 -8.41 -10.69 -3.39
CA SER A 61 -9.10 -11.84 -3.96
C SER A 61 -10.22 -12.28 -3.02
N ALA A 62 -11.46 -12.16 -3.48
CA ALA A 62 -12.65 -12.39 -2.70
C ALA A 62 -13.75 -13.08 -3.53
N ARG A 63 -14.52 -13.96 -2.87
CA ARG A 63 -15.64 -14.74 -3.44
C ARG A 63 -16.95 -14.50 -2.68
N ASP A 64 -18.08 -14.84 -3.32
CA ASP A 64 -19.44 -14.62 -2.79
C ASP A 64 -19.64 -13.17 -2.30
N ILE A 65 -19.21 -12.20 -3.13
CA ILE A 65 -19.28 -10.78 -2.81
C ILE A 65 -20.75 -10.32 -2.95
N LYS A 66 -21.36 -9.95 -1.82
CA LYS A 66 -22.77 -9.55 -1.73
C LYS A 66 -22.93 -8.20 -1.05
N HIS A 67 -23.64 -7.30 -1.69
CA HIS A 67 -24.04 -6.01 -1.10
C HIS A 67 -25.24 -6.20 -0.18
N PHE A 68 -25.26 -5.50 0.94
CA PHE A 68 -26.43 -5.45 1.82
C PHE A 68 -26.50 -4.11 2.56
N LYS A 69 -27.63 -3.87 3.23
CA LYS A 69 -27.84 -2.70 4.09
C LYS A 69 -27.81 -3.12 5.56
N ARG A 70 -27.14 -2.34 6.40
CA ARG A 70 -27.15 -2.48 7.87
C ARG A 70 -27.37 -1.10 8.46
N ASN A 71 -28.45 -0.90 9.21
CA ASN A 71 -28.80 0.39 9.82
C ASN A 71 -28.82 1.56 8.79
N GLY A 72 -29.28 1.31 7.57
CA GLY A 72 -29.31 2.29 6.47
C GLY A 72 -28.00 2.44 5.68
N GLU A 73 -26.88 1.99 6.22
CA GLU A 73 -25.55 2.07 5.59
C GLU A 73 -25.31 0.95 4.57
N SER A 74 -24.49 1.22 3.55
CA SER A 74 -24.08 0.23 2.55
C SER A 74 -22.93 -0.62 3.07
N TRP A 75 -23.09 -1.94 2.99
CA TRP A 75 -22.12 -2.92 3.45
C TRP A 75 -21.86 -3.97 2.36
N VAL A 76 -20.75 -4.69 2.49
CA VAL A 76 -20.40 -5.83 1.65
C VAL A 76 -20.04 -7.03 2.52
N ARG A 77 -20.54 -8.20 2.12
CA ARG A 77 -20.18 -9.52 2.67
C ARG A 77 -19.38 -10.29 1.65
N PHE A 78 -18.29 -10.93 2.04
CA PHE A 78 -17.46 -11.73 1.14
C PHE A 78 -16.65 -12.78 1.91
N TYR A 79 -16.01 -13.69 1.20
CA TYR A 79 -14.98 -14.58 1.74
C TYR A 79 -13.65 -14.28 1.05
N ILE A 80 -12.53 -14.40 1.76
CA ILE A 80 -11.21 -14.36 1.12
C ILE A 80 -11.07 -15.61 0.24
N ALA A 81 -10.63 -15.41 -1.00
CA ALA A 81 -10.30 -16.46 -1.93
C ALA A 81 -8.81 -16.82 -1.75
N SER A 82 -8.52 -17.54 -0.68
CA SER A 82 -7.20 -18.12 -0.34
C SER A 82 -7.43 -19.51 0.27
N ASP A 83 -6.37 -20.31 0.37
CA ASP A 83 -6.41 -21.71 0.76
C ASP A 83 -7.02 -21.89 2.16
N SER A 84 -8.30 -22.30 2.14
CA SER A 84 -9.10 -23.01 3.15
C SER A 84 -9.23 -22.49 4.59
N LYS A 85 -8.53 -21.42 5.02
CA LYS A 85 -8.55 -20.98 6.44
C LYS A 85 -9.74 -20.10 6.84
N HIS A 86 -10.39 -19.40 5.92
CA HIS A 86 -11.55 -18.55 6.25
C HIS A 86 -12.88 -19.19 5.86
N ILE A 87 -13.47 -19.86 6.85
CA ILE A 87 -14.80 -20.49 6.76
C ILE A 87 -15.90 -19.45 7.04
N HIS A 88 -15.58 -18.34 7.73
CA HIS A 88 -16.55 -17.32 8.08
C HIS A 88 -16.59 -16.14 7.09
N PRO A 89 -17.80 -15.65 6.76
CA PRO A 89 -17.97 -14.49 5.91
C PRO A 89 -17.52 -13.21 6.62
N ILE A 90 -16.76 -12.39 5.90
CA ILE A 90 -16.29 -11.09 6.36
C ILE A 90 -17.32 -10.05 5.95
N LYS A 91 -17.64 -9.11 6.85
CA LYS A 91 -18.56 -8.00 6.61
C LYS A 91 -17.86 -6.69 6.85
N ARG A 92 -17.89 -5.78 5.88
CA ARG A 92 -17.27 -4.45 5.97
C ARG A 92 -18.19 -3.36 5.42
N PRO A 93 -18.11 -2.13 5.95
CA PRO A 93 -18.73 -0.96 5.32
C PRO A 93 -18.21 -0.80 3.89
N LEU A 94 -19.10 -0.48 2.96
CA LEU A 94 -18.75 -0.17 1.58
C LEU A 94 -18.29 1.29 1.51
N ALA A 95 -17.02 1.52 1.17
CA ALA A 95 -16.50 2.87 1.01
C ALA A 95 -17.02 3.51 -0.29
N ARG A 96 -16.96 2.77 -1.39
CA ARG A 96 -17.48 3.17 -2.71
C ARG A 96 -17.55 1.99 -3.67
N VAL A 97 -18.07 2.22 -4.87
CA VAL A 97 -17.97 1.29 -6.00
C VAL A 97 -17.02 1.89 -7.03
N SER A 98 -16.00 1.12 -7.42
CA SER A 98 -15.01 1.52 -8.42
C SER A 98 -15.35 0.93 -9.78
N LYS A 99 -15.20 1.70 -10.86
CA LYS A 99 -15.25 1.17 -12.24
C LYS A 99 -13.84 0.93 -12.73
N ILE A 100 -13.44 -0.33 -12.86
CA ILE A 100 -12.10 -0.72 -13.31
C ILE A 100 -12.18 -1.18 -14.76
N LYS A 101 -11.44 -0.50 -15.64
CA LYS A 101 -11.31 -0.89 -17.05
C LYS A 101 -10.70 -2.30 -17.14
N ARG A 102 -11.36 -3.19 -17.86
CA ARG A 102 -10.87 -4.55 -18.13
C ARG A 102 -9.73 -4.47 -19.17
N ARG A 103 -8.77 -5.39 -19.10
CA ARG A 103 -7.75 -5.51 -20.16
C ARG A 103 -8.43 -6.01 -21.44
N ALA A 104 -7.88 -5.65 -22.60
CA ALA A 104 -8.46 -6.05 -23.88
C ALA A 104 -8.57 -7.58 -24.00
N ASP A 105 -7.57 -8.31 -23.48
CA ASP A 105 -7.51 -9.77 -23.52
C ASP A 105 -8.51 -10.45 -22.56
N ASP A 106 -9.06 -9.70 -21.59
CA ASP A 106 -10.02 -10.19 -20.59
C ASP A 106 -11.49 -9.91 -20.98
N VAL A 107 -11.73 -9.34 -22.17
CA VAL A 107 -13.07 -8.94 -22.65
C VAL A 107 -13.37 -9.73 -23.90
N ASP A 108 -14.53 -10.41 -23.91
CA ASP A 108 -15.05 -11.00 -25.16
C ASP A 108 -15.18 -9.85 -26.18
N PRO A 109 -14.67 -9.97 -27.41
CA PRO A 109 -14.77 -8.92 -28.42
C PRO A 109 -16.21 -8.43 -28.67
N ASN A 110 -17.23 -9.21 -28.29
CA ASN A 110 -18.65 -8.86 -28.36
C ASN A 110 -19.22 -8.23 -27.07
N GLU A 111 -18.46 -8.15 -25.98
CA GLU A 111 -18.90 -7.52 -24.72
C GLU A 111 -18.72 -5.99 -24.79
N GLU A 112 -19.83 -5.25 -24.84
CA GLU A 112 -19.79 -3.77 -24.83
C GLU A 112 -19.27 -3.19 -23.50
N ASN A 113 -19.41 -3.94 -22.40
CA ASN A 113 -19.07 -3.46 -21.06
C ASN A 113 -17.59 -3.63 -20.72
N LYS A 114 -16.79 -2.64 -21.14
CA LYS A 114 -15.33 -2.58 -20.90
C LYS A 114 -14.93 -2.36 -19.44
N TYR A 115 -15.89 -2.25 -18.51
CA TYR A 115 -15.64 -1.93 -17.10
C TYR A 115 -16.21 -3.00 -16.16
N SER A 116 -15.42 -3.35 -15.16
CA SER A 116 -15.86 -4.15 -14.01
C SER A 116 -16.14 -3.24 -12.82
N SER A 117 -17.36 -3.32 -12.27
CA SER A 117 -17.71 -2.66 -11.02
C SER A 117 -17.16 -3.47 -9.85
N ARG A 118 -16.37 -2.84 -8.99
CA ARG A 118 -15.71 -3.49 -7.84
C ARG A 118 -16.07 -2.77 -6.54
N PRO A 119 -16.57 -3.48 -5.52
CA PRO A 119 -16.74 -2.91 -4.20
C PRO A 119 -15.38 -2.50 -3.63
N VAL A 120 -15.32 -1.33 -3.01
CA VAL A 120 -14.13 -0.82 -2.32
C VAL A 120 -14.40 -0.77 -0.83
N ILE A 121 -13.47 -1.31 -0.05
CA ILE A 121 -13.50 -1.29 1.41
C ILE A 121 -12.20 -0.70 1.95
N ASN A 122 -12.23 -0.18 3.17
CA ASN A 122 -11.03 0.19 3.92
C ASN A 122 -10.58 -1.00 4.77
N LEU A 123 -9.28 -1.29 4.72
CA LEU A 123 -8.63 -2.31 5.54
C LEU A 123 -7.34 -1.76 6.15
N ASP A 124 -7.12 -2.11 7.41
CA ASP A 124 -5.84 -1.93 8.07
C ASP A 124 -4.89 -3.08 7.71
N ILE A 125 -3.83 -2.72 6.99
CA ILE A 125 -2.82 -3.65 6.49
C ILE A 125 -1.52 -3.42 7.24
N CYS A 126 -1.00 -4.48 7.85
CA CYS A 126 0.31 -4.52 8.48
C CYS A 126 1.31 -5.26 7.58
N MET A 127 2.44 -4.64 7.26
CA MET A 127 3.59 -5.26 6.58
C MET A 127 4.87 -4.93 7.35
N GLY A 128 5.58 -5.95 7.86
CA GLY A 128 6.63 -5.73 8.86
C GLY A 128 6.08 -4.92 10.04
N GLU A 129 6.69 -3.78 10.35
CA GLU A 129 6.30 -2.87 11.43
C GLU A 129 5.32 -1.76 10.98
N ALA A 130 5.00 -1.68 9.68
CA ALA A 130 4.18 -0.60 9.14
C ALA A 130 2.70 -1.00 9.11
N LEU A 131 1.87 -0.28 9.87
CA LEU A 131 0.40 -0.37 9.81
C LEU A 131 -0.18 0.80 9.02
N ARG A 132 -0.96 0.53 7.99
CA ARG A 132 -1.66 1.57 7.20
C ARG A 132 -3.07 1.14 6.82
N THR A 133 -4.02 2.05 6.97
CA THR A 133 -5.36 1.93 6.38
C THR A 133 -5.30 2.26 4.88
N ILE A 134 -5.78 1.35 4.04
CA ILE A 134 -5.82 1.52 2.58
C ILE A 134 -7.18 1.15 1.99
N GLU A 135 -7.51 1.74 0.84
CA GLU A 135 -8.65 1.29 0.02
C GLU A 135 -8.27 0.03 -0.76
N VAL A 136 -9.16 -0.98 -0.72
CA VAL A 136 -8.96 -2.27 -1.38
C VAL A 136 -10.18 -2.62 -2.21
N ASN A 137 -9.98 -2.90 -3.51
CA ASN A 137 -11.04 -3.44 -4.37
C ASN A 137 -11.26 -4.93 -4.07
N LEU A 138 -12.50 -5.34 -3.92
CA LEU A 138 -12.88 -6.75 -3.85
C LEU A 138 -13.13 -7.28 -5.27
N THR A 139 -12.53 -8.42 -5.59
CA THR A 139 -12.65 -9.07 -6.90
C THR A 139 -12.33 -10.54 -6.79
N ASP A 140 -12.93 -11.37 -7.65
CA ASP A 140 -12.42 -12.72 -7.81
C ASP A 140 -11.09 -12.67 -8.57
N ARG A 141 -10.04 -13.18 -7.94
CA ARG A 141 -8.70 -13.36 -8.51
C ARG A 141 -8.15 -14.73 -8.10
N SER A 142 -9.03 -15.72 -7.94
CA SER A 142 -8.68 -17.09 -7.54
C SER A 142 -7.63 -17.76 -8.42
N ALA A 143 -7.50 -17.35 -9.68
CA ALA A 143 -6.46 -17.82 -10.59
C ALA A 143 -5.05 -17.23 -10.33
N PHE A 144 -4.92 -16.22 -9.46
CA PHE A 144 -3.64 -15.56 -9.17
C PHE A 144 -3.00 -16.12 -7.91
N GLN A 145 -1.67 -16.26 -7.94
CA GLN A 145 -0.88 -16.79 -6.81
C GLN A 145 -0.96 -15.94 -5.53
N TYR A 146 -1.10 -14.62 -5.65
CA TYR A 146 -1.10 -13.70 -4.50
C TYR A 146 -2.51 -13.14 -4.28
N PRO A 147 -3.18 -13.47 -3.17
CA PRO A 147 -4.56 -13.02 -2.92
C PRO A 147 -4.64 -11.51 -2.68
N LEU A 148 -3.56 -10.86 -2.21
CA LEU A 148 -3.49 -9.42 -2.05
C LEU A 148 -2.53 -8.80 -3.07
N LEU A 149 -2.97 -7.73 -3.72
CA LEU A 149 -2.14 -6.86 -4.53
C LEU A 149 -2.12 -5.47 -3.90
N ILE A 150 -0.93 -4.93 -3.68
CA ILE A 150 -0.69 -3.58 -3.15
C ILE A 150 -0.28 -2.68 -4.31
N GLY A 151 -1.17 -1.77 -4.70
CA GLY A 151 -0.93 -0.80 -5.77
C GLY A 151 -0.17 0.44 -5.30
N SER A 152 0.22 1.30 -6.25
CA SER A 152 1.03 2.50 -6.01
C SER A 152 0.43 3.51 -5.02
N GLU A 153 -0.89 3.66 -4.93
CA GLU A 153 -1.52 4.52 -3.91
C GLU A 153 -1.31 3.99 -2.49
N ALA A 154 -1.33 2.67 -2.32
CA ALA A 154 -1.02 2.05 -1.03
C ALA A 154 0.49 2.11 -0.77
N LEU A 155 1.35 1.81 -1.76
CA LEU A 155 2.81 1.89 -1.62
C LEU A 155 3.30 3.28 -1.16
N LYS A 156 2.68 4.36 -1.65
CA LYS A 156 2.95 5.73 -1.17
C LYS A 156 2.69 5.88 0.34
N ARG A 157 1.61 5.28 0.86
CA ARG A 157 1.27 5.33 2.30
C ARG A 157 2.23 4.53 3.16
N PHE A 158 2.84 3.48 2.60
CA PHE A 158 3.86 2.67 3.25
C PHE A 158 5.28 3.24 3.13
N ASP A 159 5.45 4.40 2.49
CA ASP A 159 6.76 4.97 2.16
C ASP A 159 7.69 3.95 1.47
N ALA A 160 7.10 3.12 0.60
CA ALA A 160 7.74 1.93 0.08
C ALA A 160 8.66 2.21 -1.11
N LEU A 161 9.82 1.55 -1.09
CA LEU A 161 10.64 1.25 -2.26
C LEU A 161 10.56 -0.26 -2.50
N VAL A 162 10.23 -0.67 -3.72
CA VAL A 162 10.09 -2.10 -4.07
C VAL A 162 11.35 -2.57 -4.76
N ASP A 163 12.07 -3.50 -4.13
CA ASP A 163 13.19 -4.20 -4.72
C ASP A 163 12.71 -5.57 -5.26
N PRO A 164 12.62 -5.73 -6.59
CA PRO A 164 12.12 -6.97 -7.18
C PRO A 164 13.07 -8.17 -7.01
N SER A 165 14.32 -7.95 -6.58
CA SER A 165 15.27 -9.02 -6.28
C SER A 165 15.00 -9.69 -4.91
N LEU A 166 14.19 -9.04 -4.06
CA LEU A 166 13.86 -9.51 -2.72
C LEU A 166 12.44 -10.07 -2.64
N LYS A 167 12.22 -10.94 -1.65
CA LYS A 167 10.91 -11.42 -1.21
C LYS A 167 10.89 -11.47 0.31
N TYR A 168 9.77 -11.06 0.90
CA TYR A 168 9.52 -11.08 2.34
C TYR A 168 10.57 -10.28 3.13
N ALA A 169 11.03 -9.16 2.56
CA ALA A 169 12.14 -8.38 3.11
C ALA A 169 11.74 -7.67 4.41
N ALA A 170 10.46 -7.31 4.55
CA ALA A 170 9.93 -6.73 5.78
C ALA A 170 9.71 -7.76 6.90
N GLY A 171 9.84 -9.07 6.59
CA GLY A 171 9.59 -10.15 7.55
C GLY A 171 8.10 -10.37 7.83
N LYS A 172 7.83 -11.06 8.95
CA LYS A 172 6.46 -11.30 9.42
C LYS A 172 5.82 -9.97 9.90
N PRO A 173 4.51 -9.78 9.74
CA PRO A 173 3.82 -8.60 10.28
C PRO A 173 3.98 -8.54 11.82
N GLY A 174 4.51 -7.43 12.33
CA GLY A 174 4.82 -7.18 13.74
C GLY A 174 4.00 -6.05 14.39
N CYS A 175 3.06 -5.44 13.65
CA CYS A 175 2.24 -4.36 14.20
C CYS A 175 1.38 -4.83 15.38
N ALA A 176 1.28 -4.02 16.42
CA ALA A 176 0.33 -4.24 17.50
C ALA A 176 -1.11 -4.27 16.94
N SER A 177 -1.91 -5.26 17.35
CA SER A 177 -3.31 -5.34 16.96
C SER A 177 -4.08 -4.19 17.60
N VAL A 178 -4.85 -3.45 16.78
CA VAL A 178 -5.70 -2.33 17.23
C VAL A 178 -6.83 -2.81 18.17
N ALA A 179 -7.03 -4.12 18.31
CA ALA A 179 -8.01 -4.75 19.18
C ALA A 179 -7.79 -4.52 20.69
N GLN A 180 -6.71 -3.86 21.11
CA GLN A 180 -6.39 -3.61 22.53
C GLN A 180 -6.84 -2.23 23.06
N ASN A 181 -7.45 -1.37 22.24
CA ASN A 181 -7.81 0.01 22.66
C ASN A 181 -9.32 0.31 22.62
N ALA A 182 -10.17 -0.72 22.74
CA ALA A 182 -11.61 -0.56 22.87
C ALA A 182 -12.11 -1.32 24.11
N GLU A 183 -11.72 -0.83 25.28
CA GLU A 183 -12.38 -1.10 26.57
C GLU A 183 -12.70 0.22 27.26
#